data_AF-A0A2T2W9G4-F1
#
_entry.id   AF-A0A2T2W9G4-F1
#
_cell.length_a   1.000
_cell.length_b   1.000
_cell.length_c   1.000
_cell.angle_alpha   90.00
_cell.angle_beta   90.00
_cell.angle_gamma   90.00
#
_symmetry.space_group_name_H-M   'P 1'
#
loop_
_entity.id
_entity.type
_entity.pdbx_description
1 polymer ?
#
loop_
_entity_poly.entity_id
_entity_poly.type
_entity_poly.pdbx_seq_one_letter_code
_entity_poly.pdbx_strand_id
1 'polypeptide(L)'
;MTSATDLSNRLQTAIGLAQDVQQHPQAHQAFQDMLADLKTQSPETADLLAQLWQEYISSKRSSVFWEQLSEVEKNLSDRMSESHMQLKQNYLRLIQEQ
;
A
#
# COMPACT_ATOMS: atom_id res chain seq x y z
N MET A 1 -17.28 6.84 31.12
CA MET A 1 -15.83 6.84 30.79
C MET A 1 -15.41 5.67 29.87
N THR A 2 -16.34 4.88 29.33
CA THR A 2 -16.05 3.70 28.48
C THR A 2 -15.92 4.01 26.98
N SER A 3 -16.51 5.12 26.50
CA SER A 3 -16.58 5.44 25.05
C SER A 3 -15.24 5.81 24.41
N ALA A 4 -14.32 6.44 25.16
CA ALA A 4 -13.02 6.86 24.63
C ALA A 4 -12.08 5.67 24.38
N THR A 5 -12.09 4.67 25.25
CA THR A 5 -11.31 3.44 25.10
C THR A 5 -11.83 2.60 23.93
N ASP A 6 -13.14 2.59 23.71
CA ASP A 6 -13.77 1.90 22.59
C ASP A 6 -13.41 2.54 21.23
N LEU A 7 -13.46 3.88 21.14
CA LEU A 7 -13.00 4.63 19.97
C LEU A 7 -11.52 4.35 19.64
N SER A 8 -10.66 4.35 20.66
CA SER A 8 -9.24 4.04 20.51
C SER A 8 -9.02 2.63 19.94
N ASN A 9 -9.75 1.64 20.45
CA ASN A 9 -9.66 0.25 19.97
C ASN A 9 -10.15 0.12 18.53
N ARG A 10 -11.28 0.76 18.17
CA ARG A 10 -11.82 0.73 16.81
C ARG A 10 -10.90 1.41 15.80
N LEU A 11 -10.27 2.52 16.18
CA LEU A 11 -9.24 3.17 15.37
C LEU A 11 -8.00 2.28 15.21
N GLN A 12 -7.55 1.62 16.28
CA GLN A 12 -6.43 0.67 16.22
C GLN A 12 -6.72 -0.48 15.24
N THR A 13 -7.95 -1.02 15.25
CA THR A 13 -8.40 -2.05 14.30
C THR A 13 -8.37 -1.53 12.87
N ALA A 14 -8.92 -0.35 12.60
CA ALA A 14 -8.91 0.24 11.26
C ALA A 14 -7.47 0.46 10.76
N ILE A 15 -6.58 0.97 11.61
CA ILE A 15 -5.15 1.13 11.29
C ILE A 15 -4.49 -0.22 11.01
N GLY A 16 -4.80 -1.26 11.79
CA GLY A 16 -4.29 -2.61 11.58
C GLY A 16 -4.68 -3.18 10.21
N LEU A 17 -5.97 -3.06 9.85
CA LEU A 17 -6.47 -3.47 8.53
C LEU A 17 -5.83 -2.65 7.40
N ALA A 18 -5.55 -1.37 7.62
CA ALA A 18 -4.90 -0.50 6.64
C ALA A 18 -3.42 -0.80 6.41
N GLN A 19 -2.81 -1.73 7.16
CA GLN A 19 -1.45 -2.20 6.87
C GLN A 19 -1.41 -3.16 5.68
N ASP A 20 -2.53 -3.82 5.38
CA ASP A 20 -2.68 -4.71 4.24
C ASP A 20 -3.51 -4.03 3.15
N VAL A 21 -2.90 -3.88 1.97
CA VAL A 21 -3.51 -3.26 0.79
C VAL A 21 -4.78 -3.98 0.35
N GLN A 22 -4.82 -5.30 0.49
CA GLN A 22 -6.01 -6.08 0.14
C GLN A 22 -7.18 -5.81 1.09
N GLN A 23 -6.87 -5.36 2.31
CA GLN A 23 -7.85 -5.05 3.35
C GLN A 23 -8.18 -3.56 3.43
N HIS A 24 -7.60 -2.70 2.58
CA HIS A 24 -7.92 -1.27 2.51
C HIS A 24 -9.44 -0.97 2.42
N PRO A 25 -10.26 -1.71 1.64
CA PRO A 25 -11.71 -1.48 1.64
C PRO A 25 -12.36 -1.74 3.00
N GLN A 26 -11.93 -2.79 3.70
CA GLN A 26 -12.43 -3.14 5.04
C GLN A 26 -11.94 -2.14 6.09
N ALA A 27 -10.69 -1.68 6.00
CA ALA A 27 -10.14 -0.63 6.84
C ALA A 27 -10.91 0.68 6.68
N HIS A 28 -11.23 1.06 5.44
CA HIS A 28 -12.01 2.26 5.16
C HIS A 28 -13.43 2.16 5.73
N GLN A 29 -14.08 1.00 5.61
CA GLN A 29 -15.40 0.78 6.18
C GLN A 29 -15.40 0.87 7.71
N ALA A 30 -14.44 0.18 8.37
CA ALA A 30 -14.32 0.22 9.83
C ALA A 30 -14.04 1.63 10.36
N PHE A 31 -13.25 2.42 9.61
CA PHE A 31 -13.00 3.82 9.92
C PHE A 31 -14.26 4.68 9.74
N GLN A 32 -15.01 4.53 8.63
CA GLN A 32 -16.25 5.27 8.36
C GLN A 32 -17.31 5.03 9.43
N ASP A 33 -17.49 3.76 9.86
CA ASP A 33 -18.47 3.42 10.89
C ASP A 33 -18.13 4.09 12.24
N MET A 34 -16.83 4.15 12.57
CA MET A 34 -16.35 4.85 13.77
C MET A 34 -16.44 6.37 13.65
N LEU A 35 -16.18 6.91 12.46
CA LEU A 35 -16.30 8.32 12.16
C LEU A 35 -17.75 8.81 12.26
N ALA A 36 -18.70 8.00 11.79
CA ALA A 36 -20.13 8.30 11.88
C ALA A 36 -20.57 8.46 13.34
N ASP A 37 -20.14 7.53 14.21
CA ASP A 37 -20.42 7.61 15.65
C ASP A 37 -19.74 8.84 16.28
N LEU A 38 -18.49 9.12 15.92
CA LEU A 38 -17.76 10.29 16.43
C LEU A 38 -18.41 11.60 15.96
N LYS A 39 -18.92 11.66 14.74
CA LYS A 39 -19.58 12.85 14.18
C LYS A 39 -20.85 13.22 14.93
N THR A 40 -21.56 12.25 15.52
CA THR A 40 -22.70 12.52 16.40
C THR A 40 -22.31 13.15 17.74
N GLN A 41 -21.08 12.91 18.20
CA GLN A 41 -20.57 13.39 19.49
C GLN A 41 -19.81 14.72 19.36
N SER A 42 -18.96 14.82 18.33
CA SER A 42 -18.13 15.98 18.03
C SER A 42 -17.84 16.07 16.53
N PRO A 43 -18.61 16.88 15.77
CA PRO A 43 -18.42 17.04 14.33
C PRO A 43 -17.03 17.54 13.95
N GLU A 44 -16.49 18.51 14.69
CA GLU A 44 -15.17 19.11 14.42
C GLU A 44 -14.04 18.09 14.60
N THR A 45 -14.14 17.24 15.62
CA THR A 45 -13.15 16.18 15.86
C THR A 45 -13.23 15.10 14.78
N ALA A 46 -14.44 14.76 14.31
CA ALA A 46 -14.61 13.82 13.21
C ALA A 46 -13.99 14.35 11.91
N ASP A 47 -14.22 15.62 11.57
CA ASP A 47 -13.66 16.19 10.34
C ASP A 47 -12.12 16.23 10.36
N LEU A 48 -11.51 16.59 11.50
CA LEU A 48 -10.05 16.53 11.68
C LEU A 48 -9.51 15.10 11.56
N LEU A 49 -10.20 14.13 12.17
CA LEU A 49 -9.79 12.72 12.12
C LEU A 49 -9.88 12.17 10.69
N ALA A 50 -10.90 12.57 9.93
CA ALA A 50 -11.06 12.19 8.52
C ALA A 50 -9.90 12.71 7.66
N GLN A 51 -9.47 13.95 7.88
CA GLN A 51 -8.30 14.52 7.18
C GLN A 51 -7.02 13.73 7.52
N LEU A 52 -6.77 13.45 8.79
CA LEU A 52 -5.59 12.67 9.22
C LEU A 52 -5.57 11.25 8.62
N TRP A 53 -6.73 10.61 8.56
CA TRP A 53 -6.86 9.28 7.95
C TRP A 53 -6.56 9.30 6.46
N GLN A 54 -7.04 10.30 5.72
CA GLN A 54 -6.77 10.44 4.29
C GLN A 54 -5.26 10.59 4.01
N GLU A 55 -4.56 11.39 4.81
CA GLU A 55 -3.11 11.56 4.70
C GLU A 55 -2.37 10.26 5.01
N TYR A 56 -2.78 9.53 6.05
CA TYR A 56 -2.20 8.24 6.41
C TYR A 56 -2.31 7.21 5.28
N ILE A 57 -3.49 7.03 4.70
CA ILE A 57 -3.73 6.08 3.60
C ILE A 57 -2.96 6.48 2.34
N SER A 58 -2.88 7.79 2.04
CA SER A 58 -2.13 8.30 0.90
C SER A 58 -0.63 8.01 1.00
N SER A 59 -0.07 8.14 2.22
CA SER A 59 1.31 7.77 2.51
C SER A 59 1.57 6.26 2.35
N LYS A 60 0.66 5.40 2.84
CA LYS A 60 0.78 3.94 2.70
C LYS A 60 0.70 3.46 1.26
N ARG A 61 -0.22 4.01 0.46
CA ARG A 61 -0.30 3.72 -0.99
C ARG A 61 0.97 4.10 -1.72
N SER A 62 1.62 5.19 -1.32
CA SER A 62 2.88 5.62 -1.91
C SER A 62 3.99 4.61 -1.64
N SER A 63 4.09 4.07 -0.41
CA SER A 63 5.07 3.02 -0.07
C SER A 63 4.88 1.75 -0.90
N VAL A 64 3.64 1.28 -1.05
CA VAL A 64 3.31 0.07 -1.84
C VAL A 64 3.54 0.32 -3.32
N PHE A 65 3.21 1.52 -3.81
CA PHE A 65 3.49 1.92 -5.17
C PHE A 65 5.00 1.91 -5.46
N TRP A 66 5.84 2.38 -4.53
CA TRP A 66 7.29 2.29 -4.64
C TRP A 66 7.80 0.85 -4.61
N GLU A 67 7.21 -0.02 -3.80
CA GLU A 67 7.55 -1.44 -3.73
C GLU A 67 7.23 -2.16 -5.06
N GLN A 68 6.03 -1.93 -5.60
CA GLN A 68 5.63 -2.49 -6.90
C GLN A 68 6.49 -1.95 -8.05
N LEU A 69 6.83 -0.66 -8.03
CA LEU A 69 7.72 -0.06 -9.02
C LEU A 69 9.12 -0.69 -8.97
N SER A 70 9.66 -0.88 -7.77
CA SER A 70 10.96 -1.54 -7.54
C SER A 70 10.95 -3.00 -8.03
N GLU A 71 9.85 -3.73 -7.81
CA GLU A 71 9.71 -5.12 -8.27
C GLU A 71 9.61 -5.23 -9.80
N VAL A 72 8.92 -4.28 -10.44
CA VAL A 72 8.87 -4.17 -11.91
C VAL A 72 10.24 -3.81 -12.48
N GLU A 73 10.96 -2.87 -11.86
CA GLU A 73 12.31 -2.47 -12.26
C GLU A 73 13.29 -3.66 -12.17
N LYS A 74 13.21 -4.44 -11.09
CA LYS A 74 14.01 -5.65 -10.93
C LYS A 74 13.73 -6.69 -12.02
N ASN A 75 12.46 -6.98 -12.28
CA ASN A 75 12.06 -7.92 -13.35
C ASN A 75 12.53 -7.47 -14.73
N LEU A 76 12.47 -6.16 -15.02
CA LEU A 76 12.96 -5.60 -16.28
C LEU A 76 14.47 -5.79 -16.41
N SER A 77 15.22 -5.53 -15.34
CA SER A 77 16.67 -5.68 -15.29
C SER A 77 17.12 -7.14 -15.48
N ASP A 78 16.42 -8.08 -14.84
CA ASP A 78 16.67 -9.51 -14.97
C ASP A 78 16.44 -9.99 -16.40
N ARG A 79 15.32 -9.59 -17.03
CA ARG A 79 15.02 -9.92 -18.43
C ARG A 79 16.03 -9.34 -19.41
N MET A 80 16.49 -8.11 -19.16
CA MET A 80 17.48 -7.47 -20.02
C MET A 80 18.84 -8.17 -19.91
N SER A 81 19.23 -8.56 -18.69
CA SER A 81 20.46 -9.33 -18.44
C SER A 81 20.42 -10.71 -19.10
N GLU A 82 19.28 -11.40 -19.01
CA GLU A 82 19.07 -12.70 -19.64
C GLU A 82 19.15 -12.60 -21.18
N SER A 83 18.49 -11.59 -21.77
CA SER A 83 18.54 -11.31 -23.21
C SER A 83 19.97 -11.02 -23.68
N HIS A 84 20.73 -10.19 -22.96
CA HIS A 84 22.13 -9.91 -23.29
C HIS A 84 23.02 -11.15 -23.20
N MET A 85 22.78 -12.04 -22.25
CA MET A 85 23.52 -13.30 -22.14
C MET A 85 23.21 -14.25 -23.29
N GLN A 86 21.92 -14.39 -23.66
CA GLN A 86 21.49 -15.18 -24.80
C GLN A 86 22.06 -14.64 -26.12
N LEU A 87 22.06 -13.31 -26.30
CA LEU A 87 22.62 -12.66 -27.49
C LEU A 87 24.13 -12.91 -27.59
N LYS A 88 24.88 -12.81 -26.48
CA LYS A 88 26.31 -13.15 -26.45
C LYS A 88 26.57 -14.61 -26.78
N GLN A 89 25.79 -15.54 -26.22
CA GLN A 89 25.94 -16.97 -26.52
C GLN A 89 25.61 -17.26 -27.99
N ASN A 90 24.58 -16.64 -28.54
CA ASN A 90 24.20 -16.80 -29.94
C ASN A 90 25.29 -16.26 -30.87
N TYR A 91 25.84 -15.07 -30.56
CA TYR A 91 26.93 -14.48 -31.32
C TYR A 91 28.22 -15.32 -31.28
N LEU A 92 28.58 -15.88 -30.11
CA LEU A 92 29.72 -16.79 -29.98
C LEU A 92 29.52 -18.08 -30.77
N ARG A 93 28.30 -18.63 -30.76
CA ARG A 93 27.97 -19.85 -31.50
C ARG A 93 28.02 -19.60 -33.02
N LEU A 94 27.51 -18.46 -33.48
CA LEU A 94 27.58 -18.03 -34.87
C LEU A 94 29.02 -17.86 -35.38
N ILE A 95 29.93 -17.37 -34.54
CA ILE A 95 31.36 -17.22 -34.88
C ILE A 95 32.09 -18.57 -34.93
N GLN A 96 31.68 -19.56 -34.12
CA GLN A 96 32.29 -20.90 -34.13
C GLN A 96 31.82 -21.78 -35.29
N GLU A 97 30.68 -21.46 -35.90
CA GLU A 97 30.13 -22.17 -37.06
C GLU A 97 30.63 -21.60 -38.42
N GLN A 98 31.38 -20.48 -38.40
CA GLN A 98 32.10 -19.92 -39.57
C GLN A 98 33.56 -20.39 -39.60
#